data_AF-A0AAE6QY78-F1
#
_entry.id   AF-A0AAE6QY78-F1
#
_cell.length_a   1.000
_cell.length_b   1.000
_cell.length_c   1.000
_cell.angle_alpha   90.00
_cell.angle_beta   90.00
_cell.angle_gamma   90.00
#
_symmetry.space_group_name_H-M   'P 1'
#
loop_
_entity.id
_entity.type
_entity.pdbx_description
1 polymer ?
#
loop_
_entity_poly.entity_id
_entity_poly.type
_entity_poly.pdbx_seq_one_letter_code
_entity_poly.pdbx_strand_id
1 'polypeptide(L)' 'MYRNRKNDVAEVPPEQTPVWECESEDCLGWMRKNFSFEEEPKCPLCKSSMKSGERLLPKLG' A
#
# COMPACT_ATOMS: atom_id res chain seq x y z
N MET A 1 17.88 22.64 29.47
CA MET A 1 16.78 21.66 29.63
C MET A 1 16.28 21.28 28.24
N TYR A 2 16.67 20.12 27.71
CA TYR A 2 16.24 19.65 26.40
C TYR A 2 14.88 18.97 26.54
N ARG A 3 13.83 19.54 25.94
CA ARG A 3 12.49 18.94 25.91
C ARG A 3 12.46 17.86 24.82
N ASN A 4 12.50 16.60 25.24
CA ASN A 4 12.12 15.46 24.38
C ASN A 4 10.62 15.57 24.08
N ARG A 5 10.28 16.06 22.89
CA ARG A 5 8.92 15.95 22.33
C ARG A 5 8.72 14.47 21.99
N LYS A 6 8.08 13.71 22.88
CA LYS A 6 7.59 12.38 22.56
C LYS A 6 6.65 12.54 21.36
N ASN A 7 6.99 11.88 20.26
CA ASN A 7 6.13 11.81 19.09
C ASN A 7 4.92 10.96 19.46
N ASP A 8 3.84 11.59 19.90
CA ASP A 8 2.49 11.01 19.85
C ASP A 8 2.11 10.85 18.37
N VAL A 9 2.69 9.86 17.70
CA VAL A 9 2.14 9.37 16.44
C VAL A 9 0.91 8.58 16.86
N ALA A 10 -0.25 9.23 16.83
CA ALA A 10 -1.52 8.55 17.00
C ALA A 10 -1.54 7.34 16.06
N GLU A 11 -1.71 6.13 16.62
CA GLU A 11 -1.87 4.91 15.84
C GLU A 11 -3.10 5.08 14.97
N VAL A 12 -2.89 5.39 13.69
CA VAL A 12 -3.97 5.49 12.73
C VAL A 12 -4.56 4.08 12.58
N PRO A 13 -5.86 3.89 12.83
CA PRO A 13 -6.48 2.58 12.70
C PRO A 13 -6.24 1.99 11.30
N PRO A 14 -5.82 0.73 11.20
CA PRO A 14 -5.69 0.06 9.91
C PRO A 14 -7.08 -0.12 9.27
N GLU A 15 -7.18 0.20 7.99
CA GLU A 15 -8.37 0.08 7.16
C GLU A 15 -8.16 -1.02 6.11
N GLN A 16 -9.22 -1.77 5.79
CA GLN A 16 -9.21 -2.67 4.64
C GLN A 16 -9.19 -1.85 3.36
N THR A 17 -8.04 -1.82 2.69
CA THR A 17 -7.87 -1.09 1.45
C THR A 17 -7.67 -2.04 0.28
N PRO A 18 -8.40 -1.86 -0.83
CA PRO A 18 -8.18 -2.65 -2.02
C PRO A 18 -6.82 -2.28 -2.62
N VAL A 19 -6.06 -3.30 -3.02
CA VAL A 19 -4.72 -3.17 -3.58
C VAL A 19 -4.57 -4.00 -4.85
N TRP A 20 -3.57 -3.65 -5.65
CA TRP A 20 -2.98 -4.47 -6.68
C TRP A 20 -1.74 -5.13 -6.08
N GLU A 21 -1.66 -6.45 -6.18
CA GLU A 21 -0.51 -7.24 -5.74
C GLU A 21 0.18 -7.82 -6.97
N CYS A 22 1.50 -7.69 -7.02
CA CYS A 22 2.26 -8.28 -8.11
C CYS A 22 2.16 -9.80 -8.07
N GLU A 23 2.00 -10.42 -9.24
CA GLU A 23 1.94 -11.88 -9.36
C GLU A 23 3.32 -12.54 -9.41
N SER A 24 4.39 -11.76 -9.63
CA SER A 24 5.74 -12.31 -9.66
C SER A 24 6.26 -12.65 -8.27
N GLU A 25 6.77 -13.88 -8.11
CA GLU A 25 7.33 -14.37 -6.84
C GLU A 25 8.57 -13.58 -6.40
N ASP A 26 9.36 -13.10 -7.36
CA ASP A 26 10.53 -12.24 -7.11
C ASP A 26 10.18 -10.76 -6.85
N CYS A 27 8.90 -10.39 -6.86
CA CYS A 27 8.45 -9.01 -6.70
C CYS A 27 7.38 -8.88 -5.63
N LEU A 28 7.75 -8.28 -4.49
CA LEU A 28 6.82 -7.96 -3.39
C LEU A 28 6.04 -6.66 -3.61
N GLY A 29 5.97 -6.20 -4.86
CA GLY A 29 5.34 -4.95 -5.25
C GLY A 29 3.83 -5.00 -5.06
N TRP A 30 3.28 -3.97 -4.43
CA TRP A 30 1.85 -3.76 -4.36
C TRP A 30 1.54 -2.26 -4.42
N MET A 31 0.35 -1.90 -4.85
CA MET A 31 -0.12 -0.52 -4.85
C MET A 31 -1.61 -0.44 -4.51
N ARG A 32 -2.08 0.67 -3.99
CA ARG A 32 -3.52 0.86 -3.73
C ARG A 32 -4.30 0.87 -5.05
N LYS A 33 -5.46 0.22 -5.09
CA LYS A 33 -6.29 0.08 -6.30
C LYS A 33 -6.69 1.45 -6.87
N ASN A 34 -6.93 2.43 -5.98
CA ASN A 34 -7.30 3.80 -6.30
C ASN A 34 -6.24 4.60 -7.10
N PHE A 35 -5.03 4.08 -7.27
CA PHE A 35 -3.97 4.72 -8.06
C PHE A 35 -3.84 4.14 -9.47
N SER A 36 -4.69 3.19 -9.84
CA SER A 36 -4.83 2.69 -11.20
C SER A 36 -6.23 2.96 -11.70
N PHE A 37 -6.34 3.44 -12.94
CA PHE A 37 -7.62 3.51 -13.66
C PHE A 37 -7.86 2.27 -14.54
N GLU A 38 -6.82 1.45 -14.75
CA GLU A 38 -6.91 0.21 -15.52
C GLU A 38 -7.47 -0.93 -14.65
N GLU A 39 -8.25 -1.81 -15.30
CA GLU A 39 -8.82 -3.00 -14.66
C GLU A 39 -7.75 -4.02 -14.25
N GLU A 40 -6.61 -4.06 -14.95
CA GLU A 40 -5.44 -4.89 -14.60
C GLU A 40 -4.14 -4.13 -14.89
N PRO A 41 -3.60 -3.36 -13.94
CA PRO A 41 -2.36 -2.64 -14.15
C PRO A 41 -1.14 -3.55 -14.15
N LYS A 42 -0.08 -3.07 -14.78
CA LYS A 42 1.25 -3.68 -14.67
C LYS A 42 2.01 -3.12 -13.48
N CYS A 43 2.78 -3.99 -12.82
CA CYS A 43 3.60 -3.63 -11.68
C CYS A 43 4.62 -2.56 -12.09
N PRO A 44 4.71 -1.41 -11.39
CA PRO A 44 5.67 -0.36 -11.74
C PRO A 44 7.13 -0.78 -11.45
N LEU A 45 7.35 -1.82 -10.64
CA LEU A 45 8.68 -2.29 -10.26
C LEU A 45 9.25 -3.29 -11.28
N CYS A 46 8.47 -4.31 -11.66
CA CYS A 46 8.93 -5.39 -12.53
C CYS A 46 8.17 -5.50 -13.87
N LYS A 47 7.12 -4.70 -14.06
CA LYS A 47 6.24 -4.68 -15.26
C LYS A 47 5.41 -5.94 -15.48
N SER A 48 5.43 -6.89 -14.56
CA SER A 48 4.55 -8.06 -14.56
C SER A 48 3.09 -7.68 -14.28
N SER A 49 2.18 -8.59 -14.60
CA SER A 49 0.76 -8.45 -14.25
C SER A 49 0.56 -8.34 -12.73
N MET A 50 -0.50 -7.62 -12.35
CA MET A 50 -0.92 -7.52 -10.96
C MET A 50 -2.34 -8.07 -10.81
N LYS A 51 -2.57 -8.79 -9.72
CA LYS A 51 -3.88 -9.29 -9.32
C LYS A 51 -4.51 -8.37 -8.28
N SER A 52 -5.84 -8.32 -8.24
CA SER A 52 -6.53 -7.58 -7.19
C SER A 52 -6.48 -8.33 -5.86
N GLY A 53 -6.20 -7.61 -4.78
CA GLY A 53 -6.22 -8.11 -3.41
C GLY A 53 -6.68 -7.04 -2.42
N GLU A 54 -6.60 -7.35 -1.14
CA GLU A 54 -7.00 -6.46 -0.05
C GLU A 54 -5.94 -6.49 1.05
N ARG A 55 -5.58 -5.31 1.57
CA ARG A 55 -4.58 -5.17 2.63
C ARG A 55 -5.02 -4.20 3.71
N LEU A 56 -4.71 -4.54 4.96
CA LEU A 56 -4.90 -3.68 6.12
C LEU A 56 -3.81 -2.62 6.15
N LEU A 57 -4.16 -1.38 5.82
CA LEU A 57 -3.24 -0.27 5.70
C LEU A 57 -3.70 0.92 6.53
N PRO A 58 -2.79 1.72 7.10
CA PRO A 58 -3.18 2.96 7.76
C PRO A 58 -3.96 3.86 6.81
N LYS A 59 -5.03 4.47 7.33
CA LYS A 59 -5.77 5.47 6.56
C LYS A 59 -4.86 6.64 6.19
N LEU A 60 -4.89 7.04 4.92
CA LEU A 60 -4.23 8.28 4.49
C LEU A 60 -5.23 9.39 4.82
N GLY A 61 -5.03 10.04 5.97
CA GLY A 61 -5.79 11.19 6.45
C GLY A 61 -5.06 12.49 6.19
#